data_AF-A0AAU5Q2Z2-F1
#
_entry.id   AF-A0AAU5Q2Z2-F1
#
_cell.length_a   1.000
_cell.length_b   1.000
_cell.length_c   1.000
_cell.angle_alpha   90.00
_cell.angle_beta   90.00
_cell.angle_gamma   90.00
#
_symmetry.space_group_name_H-M   'P 1'
#
loop_
_entity.id
_entity.type
_entity.pdbx_description
1 polymer ?
#
loop_
_entity_poly.entity_id
_entity_poly.type
_entity_poly.pdbx_seq_one_letter_code
_entity_poly.pdbx_strand_id
1 'polypeptide(L)'
;MPPSTRVPVAAPLSDILGRLDGTPRLDLEHLLFLAAGTLPDPGSGMYRRALAEALVHLRRTGSEAYRVHDHTARSRQEFAGLSPRIAARTQYASLPRGTPVRILGEPHHGIVTHTVIAVDRDENCPAPWYTVTVHALQRCRAHGADEIEPLRHRTAHRPARPRPWL
;
A
#
# COMPACT_ATOMS: atom_id res chain seq x y z
N MET A 1 36.49 26.37 5.07
CA MET A 1 35.04 26.11 5.27
C MET A 1 34.67 24.88 4.46
N PRO A 2 34.15 23.80 5.06
CA PRO A 2 33.66 22.67 4.27
C PRO A 2 32.37 23.09 3.54
N PRO A 3 32.13 22.60 2.31
CA PRO A 3 30.88 22.87 1.61
C PRO A 3 29.73 22.24 2.38
N SER A 4 28.75 23.09 2.73
CA SER A 4 27.51 22.67 3.36
C SER A 4 26.72 21.82 2.36
N THR A 5 26.83 20.50 2.48
CA THR A 5 26.00 19.55 1.75
C THR A 5 24.56 19.72 2.25
N ARG A 6 23.77 20.55 1.57
CA ARG A 6 22.33 20.64 1.83
C ARG A 6 21.75 19.25 1.59
N VAL A 7 21.31 18.61 2.67
CA VAL A 7 20.46 17.42 2.58
C VAL A 7 19.23 17.83 1.75
N PRO A 8 18.94 17.15 0.62
CA PRO A 8 17.78 17.51 -0.19
C PRO A 8 16.52 17.36 0.67
N VAL A 9 15.81 18.48 0.86
CA VAL A 9 14.49 18.47 1.48
C VAL A 9 13.61 17.58 0.61
N ALA A 10 13.11 16.49 1.20
CA ALA A 10 12.33 15.52 0.45
C ALA A 10 11.06 16.22 -0.09
N ALA A 11 10.80 16.06 -1.38
CA ALA A 11 9.68 16.75 -2.05
C ALA A 11 8.34 16.38 -1.38
N PRO A 12 7.41 17.34 -1.18
CA PRO A 12 6.11 17.04 -0.59
C PRO A 12 5.34 16.04 -1.46
N LEU A 13 4.48 15.23 -0.82
CA LEU A 13 3.72 14.16 -1.49
C LEU A 13 2.91 14.68 -2.70
N SER A 14 2.37 15.90 -2.61
CA SER A 14 1.64 16.56 -3.69
C SER A 14 2.47 16.74 -4.96
N ASP A 15 3.75 17.08 -4.82
CA ASP A 15 4.64 17.32 -5.96
C ASP A 15 4.98 16.00 -6.65
N ILE A 16 5.14 14.93 -5.87
CA ILE A 16 5.38 13.59 -6.38
C ILE A 16 4.14 13.08 -7.11
N LEU A 17 2.96 13.23 -6.51
CA LEU A 17 1.69 12.86 -7.16
C LEU A 17 1.48 13.64 -8.46
N GLY A 18 1.84 14.93 -8.52
CA GLY A 18 1.78 15.72 -9.74
C GLY A 18 2.65 15.16 -10.87
N ARG A 19 3.81 14.57 -10.55
CA ARG A 19 4.69 13.93 -11.55
C ARG A 19 4.15 12.61 -12.09
N LEU A 20 3.19 11.99 -11.39
CA LEU A 20 2.55 10.75 -11.84
C LEU A 20 1.35 11.01 -12.76
N ASP A 21 0.92 12.26 -12.95
CA ASP A 21 -0.25 12.58 -13.77
C ASP A 21 -0.14 12.03 -15.20
N GLY A 22 -1.21 11.42 -15.68
CA GLY A 22 -1.27 10.74 -16.97
C GLY A 22 -0.64 9.34 -16.98
N THR A 23 0.00 8.88 -15.91
CA THR A 23 0.69 7.58 -15.90
C THR A 23 -0.33 6.43 -15.96
N PRO A 24 -0.23 5.49 -16.93
CA PRO A 24 -1.09 4.32 -17.01
C PRO A 24 -0.97 3.41 -15.78
N ARG A 25 -2.04 2.66 -15.47
CA ARG A 25 -2.06 1.68 -14.38
C ARG A 25 -0.87 0.72 -14.43
N LEU A 26 -0.64 0.10 -15.59
CA LEU A 26 0.41 -0.90 -15.76
C LEU A 26 1.81 -0.35 -15.45
N ASP A 27 2.06 0.90 -15.79
CA ASP A 27 3.34 1.56 -15.53
C ASP A 27 3.49 1.84 -14.04
N LEU A 28 2.42 2.28 -13.36
CA LEU A 28 2.44 2.45 -11.90
C LEU A 28 2.67 1.12 -11.17
N GLU A 29 2.02 0.03 -11.61
CA GLU A 29 2.21 -1.33 -11.07
C GLU A 29 3.69 -1.74 -11.15
N HIS A 30 4.33 -1.48 -12.29
CA HIS A 30 5.72 -1.83 -12.52
C HIS A 30 6.69 -0.90 -11.77
N LEU A 31 6.45 0.42 -11.76
CA LEU A 31 7.27 1.38 -11.03
C LEU A 31 7.26 1.11 -9.52
N LEU A 32 6.10 0.77 -8.96
CA LEU A 32 6.01 0.41 -7.55
C LEU A 32 6.73 -0.90 -7.24
N PHE A 33 6.66 -1.89 -8.15
CA PHE A 33 7.40 -3.14 -8.02
C PHE A 33 8.92 -2.90 -7.95
N LEU A 34 9.45 -2.11 -8.89
CA LEU A 34 10.86 -1.73 -8.90
C LEU A 34 11.25 -0.98 -7.63
N ALA A 35 10.45 0.01 -7.21
CA ALA A 35 10.71 0.79 -6.00
C ALA A 35 10.59 -0.03 -4.71
N ALA A 36 9.80 -1.11 -4.69
CA ALA A 36 9.71 -2.02 -3.56
C ALA A 36 10.96 -2.91 -3.41
N GLY A 37 11.65 -3.21 -4.52
CA GLY A 37 12.88 -3.99 -4.54
C GLY A 37 14.16 -3.21 -4.22
N THR A 38 14.12 -1.87 -4.20
CA THR A 38 15.29 -1.04 -3.87
C THR A 38 15.49 -0.84 -2.38
N LEU A 39 16.75 -0.76 -1.95
CA LEU A 39 17.14 -0.48 -0.56
C LEU A 39 16.52 0.85 -0.08
N PRO A 40 16.15 0.97 1.21
CA PRO A 40 15.48 2.15 1.73
C PRO A 40 16.40 3.38 1.72
N ASP A 41 16.14 4.32 0.82
CA ASP A 41 16.60 5.71 0.87
C ASP A 41 15.45 6.61 1.42
N PRO A 42 15.70 7.63 2.25
CA PRO A 42 14.67 8.55 2.75
C PRO A 42 13.73 9.14 1.68
N GLY A 43 14.19 9.43 0.46
CA GLY A 43 13.34 9.91 -0.64
C GLY A 43 12.45 8.81 -1.24
N SER A 44 12.95 7.56 -1.25
CA SER A 44 12.22 6.40 -1.78
C SER A 44 10.94 6.08 -1.01
N GLY A 45 10.83 6.49 0.26
CA GLY A 45 9.62 6.28 1.08
C GLY A 45 8.41 7.03 0.53
N MET A 46 8.54 8.34 0.28
CA MET A 46 7.44 9.16 -0.22
C MET A 46 7.09 8.83 -1.67
N TYR A 47 8.08 8.48 -2.50
CA TYR A 47 7.83 8.04 -3.86
C TYR A 47 6.99 6.75 -3.91
N ARG A 48 7.37 5.73 -3.11
CA ARG A 48 6.58 4.50 -3.00
C ARG A 48 5.17 4.75 -2.49
N ARG A 49 5.03 5.65 -1.51
CA ARG A 49 3.72 6.05 -1.00
C ARG A 49 2.86 6.69 -2.10
N ALA A 50 3.41 7.64 -2.87
CA ALA A 50 2.69 8.29 -3.96
C ALA A 50 2.22 7.28 -5.03
N LEU A 51 3.10 6.36 -5.43
CA LEU A 51 2.76 5.28 -6.35
C LEU A 51 1.65 4.38 -5.79
N ALA A 52 1.72 4.02 -4.50
CA ALA A 52 0.71 3.18 -3.86
C ALA A 52 -0.65 3.87 -3.78
N GLU A 53 -0.70 5.15 -3.38
CA GLU A 53 -1.93 5.93 -3.35
C GLU A 53 -2.53 6.10 -4.76
N ALA A 54 -1.71 6.36 -5.78
CA ALA A 54 -2.15 6.43 -7.17
C ALA A 54 -2.75 5.10 -7.66
N LEU A 55 -2.11 3.97 -7.36
CA LEU A 55 -2.59 2.63 -7.71
C LEU A 55 -3.93 2.29 -7.04
N VAL A 56 -4.05 2.58 -5.73
CA VAL A 56 -5.30 2.37 -4.99
C VAL A 56 -6.41 3.26 -5.57
N HIS A 57 -6.11 4.51 -5.91
CA HIS A 57 -7.06 5.40 -6.57
C HIS A 57 -7.58 4.80 -7.88
N LEU A 58 -6.68 4.38 -8.79
CA LEU A 58 -7.07 3.76 -10.06
C LEU A 58 -7.91 2.50 -9.88
N ARG A 59 -7.54 1.65 -8.92
CA ARG A 59 -8.27 0.42 -8.64
C ARG A 59 -9.69 0.69 -8.17
N ARG A 60 -9.88 1.72 -7.34
CA ARG A 60 -11.19 2.13 -6.80
C ARG A 60 -12.07 2.82 -7.83
N THR A 61 -11.50 3.59 -8.75
CA THR A 61 -12.30 4.29 -9.78
C THR A 61 -12.49 3.48 -11.06
N GLY A 62 -11.69 2.42 -11.28
CA GLY A 62 -11.65 1.71 -12.55
C GLY A 62 -11.00 2.52 -13.68
N SER A 63 -10.30 3.61 -13.36
CA SER A 63 -9.61 4.44 -14.35
C SER A 63 -8.36 3.71 -14.87
N GLU A 64 -8.06 3.86 -16.16
CA GLU A 64 -6.87 3.23 -16.76
C GLU A 64 -5.58 4.06 -16.60
N ALA A 65 -5.70 5.36 -16.35
CA ALA A 65 -4.56 6.27 -16.16
C ALA A 65 -4.81 7.24 -15.00
N TYR A 66 -3.74 7.55 -14.28
CA TYR A 66 -3.80 8.37 -13.07
C TYR A 66 -4.01 9.84 -13.40
N ARG A 67 -4.94 10.46 -12.66
CA ARG A 67 -5.25 11.88 -12.76
C ARG A 67 -5.14 12.52 -11.39
N VAL A 68 -4.16 13.41 -11.21
CA VAL A 68 -3.88 14.03 -9.91
C VAL A 68 -5.04 14.90 -9.43
N HIS A 69 -5.74 15.56 -10.36
CA HIS A 69 -6.90 16.38 -10.05
C HIS A 69 -8.04 15.54 -9.47
N ASP A 70 -8.35 14.41 -10.12
CA ASP A 70 -9.45 13.52 -9.70
C ASP A 70 -9.12 12.83 -8.37
N HIS A 71 -7.87 12.40 -8.19
CA HIS A 71 -7.40 11.89 -6.91
C HIS A 71 -7.54 12.95 -5.82
N THR A 72 -7.04 14.17 -6.04
CA THR A 72 -7.12 15.25 -5.05
C THR A 72 -8.57 15.61 -4.70
N ALA A 73 -9.45 15.70 -5.69
CA ALA A 73 -10.87 15.98 -5.49
C ALA A 73 -11.54 14.89 -4.63
N ARG A 74 -11.26 13.62 -4.93
CA ARG A 74 -11.75 12.48 -4.15
C ARG A 74 -11.18 12.49 -2.74
N SER A 75 -9.86 12.60 -2.55
CA SER A 75 -9.25 12.63 -1.23
C SER A 75 -9.85 13.73 -0.34
N ARG A 76 -10.10 14.92 -0.89
CA ARG A 76 -10.77 16.00 -0.14
C ARG A 76 -12.16 15.59 0.36
N GLN A 77 -12.94 14.87 -0.45
CA GLN A 77 -14.25 14.37 -0.05
C GLN A 77 -14.13 13.30 1.04
N GLU A 78 -13.16 12.39 0.91
CA GLU A 78 -12.92 11.31 1.88
C GLU A 78 -12.47 11.85 3.26
N PHE A 79 -11.57 12.83 3.26
CA PHE A 79 -11.02 13.38 4.50
C PHE A 79 -11.94 14.40 5.17
N ALA A 80 -12.93 14.98 4.48
CA ALA A 80 -13.85 15.95 5.08
C ALA A 80 -14.64 15.38 6.26
N GLY A 81 -14.90 14.06 6.28
CA GLY A 81 -15.64 13.37 7.35
C GLY A 81 -14.82 12.35 8.15
N LEU A 82 -13.54 12.12 7.81
CA LEU A 82 -12.77 11.03 8.42
C LEU A 82 -12.20 11.44 9.79
N SER A 83 -12.70 10.79 10.84
CA SER A 83 -12.11 10.92 12.18
C SER A 83 -10.67 10.40 12.21
N PRO A 84 -9.67 11.20 12.64
CA PRO A 84 -8.29 10.75 12.77
C PRO A 84 -8.14 9.53 13.68
N ARG A 85 -8.99 9.43 14.72
CA ARG A 85 -8.99 8.30 15.66
C ARG A 85 -9.44 7.00 14.99
N ILE A 86 -10.47 7.07 14.13
CA ILE A 86 -10.95 5.89 13.39
C ILE A 86 -9.89 5.48 12.36
N ALA A 87 -9.34 6.44 11.61
CA ALA A 87 -8.26 6.18 10.66
C ALA A 87 -7.05 5.50 11.32
N ALA A 88 -6.61 5.99 12.48
CA ALA A 88 -5.51 5.38 13.24
C ALA A 88 -5.84 3.96 13.72
N ARG A 89 -7.08 3.71 14.15
CA ARG A 89 -7.53 2.38 14.57
C ARG A 89 -7.56 1.40 13.39
N THR A 90 -8.06 1.84 12.23
CA THR A 90 -8.06 1.04 10.99
C THR A 90 -6.63 0.74 10.55
N GLN A 91 -5.73 1.73 10.59
CA GLN A 91 -4.31 1.55 10.30
C GLN A 91 -3.66 0.52 11.24
N TYR A 92 -3.96 0.58 12.54
CA TYR A 92 -3.43 -0.38 13.52
C TYR A 92 -3.90 -1.82 13.28
N ALA A 93 -5.16 -1.99 12.84
CA ALA A 93 -5.73 -3.30 12.54
C ALA A 93 -5.31 -3.86 11.16
N SER A 94 -4.65 -3.05 10.33
CA SER A 94 -4.27 -3.43 8.97
C SER A 94 -3.09 -4.39 8.94
N LEU A 95 -2.98 -5.18 7.87
CA LEU A 95 -1.80 -5.99 7.63
C LEU A 95 -0.55 -5.09 7.50
N PRO A 96 0.55 -5.40 8.21
CA PRO A 96 1.77 -4.62 8.10
C PRO A 96 2.49 -4.87 6.77
N ARG A 97 3.37 -3.93 6.39
CA ARG A 97 4.31 -4.13 5.28
C ARG A 97 5.15 -5.37 5.53
N GLY A 98 5.38 -6.15 4.47
CA GLY A 98 6.13 -7.40 4.51
C GLY A 98 5.27 -8.63 4.82
N THR A 99 3.99 -8.47 5.14
CA THR A 99 3.09 -9.61 5.35
C THR A 99 2.90 -10.40 4.06
N PRO A 100 3.22 -11.71 4.05
CA PRO A 100 2.88 -12.58 2.94
C PRO A 100 1.37 -12.82 2.88
N VAL A 101 0.77 -12.70 1.70
CA VAL A 101 -0.67 -12.79 1.50
C VAL A 101 -1.02 -13.69 0.33
N ARG A 102 -2.15 -14.38 0.46
CA ARG A 102 -2.87 -15.02 -0.64
C ARG A 102 -3.82 -13.99 -1.22
N ILE A 103 -3.80 -13.83 -2.55
CA ILE A 103 -4.78 -13.01 -3.27
C ILE A 103 -5.94 -13.93 -3.65
N LEU A 104 -7.17 -13.54 -3.30
CA LEU A 104 -8.36 -14.34 -3.58
C LEU A 104 -8.65 -14.36 -5.09
N GLY A 105 -8.95 -15.53 -5.63
CA GLY A 105 -9.24 -15.69 -7.06
C GLY A 105 -8.01 -15.66 -7.97
N GLU A 106 -6.81 -15.37 -7.45
CA GLU A 106 -5.56 -15.43 -8.21
C GLU A 106 -4.73 -16.67 -7.85
N PRO A 107 -3.99 -17.26 -8.83
CA PRO A 107 -3.12 -18.40 -8.58
C PRO A 107 -1.83 -18.01 -7.84
N HIS A 108 -1.51 -16.71 -7.77
CA HIS A 108 -0.26 -16.21 -7.23
C HIS A 108 -0.46 -15.61 -5.83
N HIS A 109 0.58 -15.75 -5.01
CA HIS A 109 0.70 -15.07 -3.72
C HIS A 109 1.54 -13.81 -3.86
N GLY A 110 1.48 -12.95 -2.85
CA GLY A 110 2.28 -11.74 -2.84
C GLY A 110 2.67 -11.29 -1.44
N ILE A 111 3.28 -10.11 -1.38
CA ILE A 111 3.75 -9.48 -0.15
C ILE A 111 3.19 -8.06 -0.08
N VAL A 112 2.59 -7.69 1.05
CA VAL A 112 2.11 -6.32 1.29
C VAL A 112 3.29 -5.35 1.26
N THR A 113 3.22 -4.33 0.39
CA THR A 113 4.24 -3.29 0.29
C THR A 113 3.82 -2.00 0.95
N HIS A 114 2.58 -1.55 0.72
CA HIS A 114 1.98 -0.38 1.37
C HIS A 114 0.53 -0.66 1.72
N THR A 115 0.06 0.09 2.72
CA THR A 115 -1.34 0.14 3.14
C THR A 115 -1.81 1.59 3.01
N VAL A 116 -2.97 1.78 2.38
CA VAL A 116 -3.65 3.07 2.23
C VAL A 116 -5.00 2.97 2.92
N ILE A 117 -5.31 3.92 3.79
CA ILE A 117 -6.63 4.00 4.41
C ILE A 117 -7.49 4.92 3.56
N ALA A 118 -8.60 4.37 3.06
CA ALA A 118 -9.52 5.08 2.18
C ALA A 118 -10.95 4.94 2.69
N VAL A 119 -11.80 5.88 2.30
CA VAL A 119 -13.24 5.87 2.58
C VAL A 119 -13.96 5.94 1.24
N ASP A 120 -14.88 5.02 0.96
CA ASP A 120 -15.76 5.16 -0.20
C ASP A 120 -16.95 6.05 0.13
N ARG A 121 -17.47 6.76 -0.89
CA ARG A 121 -18.51 7.78 -0.70
C ARG A 121 -19.78 7.23 -0.04
N ASP A 122 -20.08 5.96 -0.32
CA ASP A 122 -21.28 5.26 0.16
C ASP A 122 -20.98 4.42 1.43
N GLU A 123 -19.75 4.45 1.92
CA GLU A 123 -19.31 3.70 3.10
C GLU A 123 -19.09 4.61 4.31
N ASN A 124 -19.68 4.23 5.44
CA ASN A 124 -19.54 4.97 6.69
C ASN A 124 -18.25 4.66 7.45
N CYS A 125 -17.43 3.73 6.95
CA CYS A 125 -16.25 3.25 7.66
C CYS A 125 -15.03 3.23 6.72
N PRO A 126 -13.87 3.77 7.17
CA PRO A 126 -12.64 3.62 6.42
C PRO A 126 -12.21 2.16 6.34
N ALA A 127 -11.81 1.73 5.15
CA ALA A 127 -11.28 0.41 4.88
C ALA A 127 -9.80 0.50 4.49
N PRO A 128 -8.97 -0.49 4.88
CA PRO A 128 -7.61 -0.57 4.38
C PRO A 128 -7.58 -1.14 2.97
N TRP A 129 -6.77 -0.50 2.14
CA TRP A 129 -6.39 -0.97 0.82
C TRP A 129 -4.91 -1.32 0.83
N TYR A 130 -4.54 -2.36 0.10
CA TYR A 130 -3.19 -2.91 0.12
C TYR A 130 -2.59 -2.86 -1.28
N THR A 131 -1.33 -2.46 -1.38
CA THR A 131 -0.55 -2.75 -2.59
C THR A 131 0.35 -3.94 -2.33
N VAL A 132 0.23 -4.96 -3.18
CA VAL A 132 0.85 -6.26 -3.01
C VAL A 132 1.83 -6.52 -4.15
N THR A 133 3.09 -6.78 -3.82
CA THR A 133 4.08 -7.27 -4.77
C THR A 133 3.75 -8.71 -5.15
N VAL A 134 3.57 -8.97 -6.44
CA VAL A 134 3.40 -10.32 -6.99
C VAL A 134 4.62 -10.65 -7.84
N HIS A 135 5.61 -11.31 -7.24
CA HIS A 135 6.91 -11.56 -7.88
C HIS A 135 6.81 -12.34 -9.20
N ALA A 136 5.92 -13.33 -9.28
CA ALA A 136 5.69 -14.11 -10.49
C ALA A 136 5.27 -13.24 -11.69
N LEU A 137 4.67 -12.08 -11.43
CA LEU A 137 4.16 -11.16 -12.43
C LEU A 137 5.05 -9.90 -12.58
N GLN A 138 6.09 -9.78 -11.75
CA GLN A 138 6.99 -8.62 -11.69
C GLN A 138 6.25 -7.26 -11.58
N ARG A 139 5.17 -7.25 -10.79
CA ARG A 139 4.27 -6.10 -10.63
C ARG A 139 3.76 -6.00 -9.21
N CYS A 140 3.38 -4.79 -8.82
CA CYS A 140 2.54 -4.54 -7.65
C CYS A 140 1.10 -4.35 -8.09
N ARG A 141 0.14 -4.87 -7.34
CA ARG A 141 -1.30 -4.67 -7.59
C ARG A 141 -1.98 -4.09 -6.36
N ALA A 142 -3.00 -3.27 -6.56
CA ALA A 142 -3.84 -2.76 -5.48
C ALA A 142 -5.03 -3.70 -5.23
N HIS A 143 -5.31 -3.96 -3.96
CA HIS A 143 -6.35 -4.87 -3.51
C HIS A 143 -7.16 -4.28 -2.35
N GLY A 144 -8.45 -4.59 -2.34
CA GLY A 144 -9.33 -4.38 -1.19
C GLY A 144 -8.98 -5.31 -0.03
N ALA A 145 -9.45 -4.98 1.18
CA ALA A 145 -9.19 -5.79 2.36
C ALA A 145 -9.80 -7.20 2.32
N ASP A 146 -10.90 -7.34 1.58
CA ASP A 146 -11.63 -8.57 1.34
C ASP A 146 -11.03 -9.41 0.20
N GLU A 147 -10.12 -8.85 -0.59
CA GLU A 147 -9.48 -9.53 -1.73
C GLU A 147 -8.19 -10.27 -1.35
N ILE A 148 -7.70 -10.13 -0.12
CA ILE A 148 -6.47 -10.77 0.34
C ILE A 148 -6.60 -11.39 1.72
N GLU A 149 -5.83 -12.44 1.96
CA GLU A 149 -5.72 -13.08 3.26
C GLU A 149 -4.26 -13.26 3.66
N PRO A 150 -3.88 -13.02 4.93
CA PRO A 150 -2.54 -13.33 5.39
C PRO A 150 -2.28 -14.83 5.25
N LEU A 151 -1.16 -15.19 4.61
CA LEU A 151 -0.68 -16.55 4.65
C LEU A 151 -0.32 -16.86 6.09
N ARG A 152 -1.17 -17.61 6.79
CA ARG A 152 -0.84 -18.08 8.12
C ARG A 152 0.45 -18.88 7.99
N HIS A 153 1.51 -18.44 8.65
CA HIS A 153 2.58 -19.36 8.99
C HIS A 153 1.89 -20.52 9.71
N ARG A 154 1.92 -21.72 9.14
CA ARG A 154 1.73 -22.93 9.92
C ARG A 154 2.73 -22.80 11.05
N THR A 155 2.26 -22.41 12.24
CA THR A 155 3.02 -22.59 13.45
C THR A 155 3.37 -24.07 13.44
N ALA A 156 4.65 -24.39 13.25
CA ALA A 156 5.11 -25.75 13.42
C ALA A 156 4.50 -26.24 14.74
N HIS A 157 3.78 -27.36 14.68
CA HIS A 157 3.23 -27.99 15.87
C HIS A 157 4.31 -27.94 16.96
N ARG A 158 4.06 -27.19 18.02
CA ARG A 158 4.87 -27.30 19.23
C ARG A 158 4.77 -28.79 19.59
N PRO A 159 5.86 -29.59 19.56
CA PRO A 159 5.75 -30.97 19.97
C PRO A 159 5.15 -30.95 21.37
N ALA A 160 4.10 -31.75 21.57
CA ALA A 160 3.47 -31.87 22.87
C ALA A 160 4.60 -32.14 23.88
N ARG A 161 4.72 -31.30 24.91
CA ARG A 161 5.61 -31.61 26.03
C ARG A 161 5.20 -33.01 26.50
N PRO A 162 6.12 -33.98 26.59
CA PRO A 162 5.77 -35.25 27.20
C PRO A 162 5.27 -34.95 28.60
N ARG A 163 4.09 -35.50 28.95
CA ARG A 163 3.57 -35.45 30.31
C ARG A 163 4.62 -36.09 31.22
N PRO A 164 5.09 -35.42 32.28
CA PRO A 164 5.83 -36.14 33.30
C PRO A 164 4.86 -37.15 33.91
N TRP A 165 5.21 -38.42 33.81
CA TRP A 165 4.69 -39.45 34.69
C TRP A 165 5.34 -39.22 36.07
N LEU A 166 4.54 -39.48 37.11
CA LEU A 166 4.80 -39.40 38.56
C LEU A 166 4.30 -38.11 39.21
#